data_AF-Q0ZL24-F1
#
_entry.id   AF-Q0ZL24-F1
#
_cell.length_a   1.000
_cell.length_b   1.000
_cell.length_c   1.000
_cell.angle_alpha   90.00
_cell.angle_beta   90.00
_cell.angle_gamma   90.00
#
_symmetry.space_group_name_H-M   'P 1'
#
loop_
_entity.id
_entity.type
_entity.pdbx_description
1 polymer ?
#
loop_
_entity_poly.entity_id
_entity_poly.type
_entity_poly.pdbx_seq_one_letter_code
_entity_poly.pdbx_strand_id
1 'polypeptide(L)'
;KKKYLLNNCKGDVYHTITDPHERKKLDDRWPNLMATEEKSMEDQGFWEYEYNKHGTCGQPRYNQEQYFNLTIMLKDKFDLLTTLQNHGITPGSTRTIKQIGNAIETVTKVFPSLKCIPGSGNMEL
;
A
#
# COMPACT_ATOMS: atom_id res chain seq x y z
N LYS A 1 -1.23 -18.83 16.17
CA LYS A 1 -0.36 -19.13 14.99
C LYS A 1 0.69 -18.04 14.88
N LYS A 2 1.99 -18.36 14.89
CA LYS A 2 3.04 -17.37 14.54
C LYS A 2 2.85 -17.00 13.06
N LYS A 3 2.65 -15.71 12.77
CA LYS A 3 2.69 -15.19 11.40
C LYS A 3 4.13 -14.80 11.13
N TYR A 4 4.80 -15.51 10.23
CA TYR A 4 6.10 -15.09 9.72
C TYR A 4 5.83 -14.08 8.60
N LEU A 5 6.34 -12.87 8.76
CA LEU A 5 6.38 -11.89 7.66
C LEU A 5 7.46 -12.35 6.68
N LEU A 6 7.07 -12.52 5.42
CA LEU A 6 8.00 -12.87 4.34
C LEU A 6 8.60 -11.58 3.80
N ASN A 7 9.85 -11.31 4.21
CA ASN A 7 10.58 -10.12 3.83
C ASN A 7 12.01 -10.49 3.39
N ASN A 8 12.63 -9.67 2.55
CA ASN A 8 14.02 -9.76 2.08
C ASN A 8 14.34 -11.13 1.44
N CYS A 9 13.42 -11.64 0.62
CA CYS A 9 13.65 -12.89 -0.10
C CYS A 9 14.74 -12.70 -1.17
N LYS A 10 15.51 -13.76 -1.42
CA LYS A 10 16.44 -13.76 -2.55
C LYS A 10 15.66 -13.78 -3.86
N GLY A 11 16.02 -12.92 -4.80
CA GLY A 11 15.30 -12.80 -6.07
C GLY A 11 15.91 -11.71 -6.96
N ASP A 12 15.25 -11.47 -8.09
CA ASP A 12 15.53 -10.34 -8.96
C ASP A 12 15.11 -9.04 -8.26
N VAL A 13 16.09 -8.19 -7.99
CA VAL A 13 15.92 -6.93 -7.25
C VAL A 13 15.28 -5.86 -8.13
N TYR A 14 15.02 -4.70 -7.54
CA TYR A 14 14.39 -3.59 -8.21
C TYR A 14 15.18 -3.11 -9.44
N HIS A 15 14.46 -2.89 -10.53
CA HIS A 15 14.94 -2.24 -11.75
C HIS A 15 14.28 -0.87 -11.87
N THR A 16 15.07 0.18 -12.11
CA THR A 16 14.55 1.55 -12.25
C THR A 16 13.48 1.64 -13.32
N ILE A 17 12.33 2.21 -12.98
CA ILE A 17 11.23 2.46 -13.91
C ILE A 17 11.58 3.71 -14.72
N THR A 18 11.80 3.54 -16.02
CA THR A 18 12.20 4.64 -16.91
C THR A 18 11.00 5.39 -17.48
N ASP A 19 9.87 4.71 -17.69
CA ASP A 19 8.65 5.31 -18.24
C ASP A 19 8.05 6.32 -17.24
N PRO A 20 7.99 7.62 -17.58
CA PRO A 20 7.35 8.62 -16.72
C PRO A 20 5.87 8.35 -16.46
N HIS A 21 5.15 7.69 -17.37
CA HIS A 21 3.73 7.37 -17.16
C HIS A 21 3.55 6.30 -16.09
N GLU A 22 4.40 5.27 -16.06
CA GLU A 22 4.35 4.24 -15.03
C GLU A 22 4.75 4.80 -13.66
N ARG A 23 5.77 5.66 -13.61
CA ARG A 23 6.11 6.38 -12.38
C ARG A 23 4.96 7.26 -11.89
N LYS A 24 4.31 8.00 -12.78
CA LYS A 24 3.17 8.86 -12.41
C LYS A 24 1.98 8.04 -11.93
N LYS A 25 1.71 6.90 -12.58
CA LYS A 25 0.67 5.96 -12.11
C LYS A 25 0.94 5.49 -10.70
N LEU A 26 2.19 5.12 -10.40
CA LEU A 26 2.58 4.71 -9.05
C LEU A 26 2.47 5.83 -8.04
N ASP A 27 2.95 7.04 -8.36
CA ASP A 27 2.88 8.17 -7.43
C ASP A 27 1.44 8.55 -7.08
N ASP A 28 0.52 8.54 -8.05
CA ASP A 28 -0.90 8.83 -7.82
C ASP A 28 -1.58 7.84 -6.86
N ARG A 29 -1.12 6.57 -6.80
CA ARG A 29 -1.75 5.50 -6.00
C ARG A 29 -0.95 5.11 -4.76
N TRP A 30 0.35 5.29 -4.80
CA TRP A 30 1.32 4.86 -3.80
C TRP A 30 2.49 5.87 -3.67
N PRO A 31 2.18 7.12 -3.27
CA PRO A 31 3.18 8.19 -3.14
C PRO A 31 4.10 7.97 -1.95
N ASN A 32 5.31 8.52 -2.03
CA ASN A 32 6.19 8.65 -0.88
C ASN A 32 5.84 9.93 -0.09
N LEU A 33 5.14 9.75 1.04
CA LEU A 33 4.71 10.87 1.88
C LEU A 33 5.85 11.56 2.65
N MET A 34 7.09 11.05 2.58
CA MET A 34 8.27 11.62 3.22
C MET A 34 9.14 12.46 2.27
N ALA A 35 8.75 12.59 0.99
CA ALA A 35 9.45 13.35 -0.03
C ALA A 35 8.47 14.13 -0.91
N THR A 36 8.99 15.03 -1.75
CA THR A 36 8.19 15.67 -2.80
C THR A 36 7.93 14.69 -3.94
N GLU A 37 6.89 14.93 -4.73
CA GLU A 37 6.61 14.17 -5.97
C GLU A 37 7.85 14.19 -6.88
N GLU A 38 8.43 15.36 -7.12
CA GLU A 38 9.65 15.51 -7.95
C GLU A 38 10.77 14.57 -7.50
N LYS A 39 11.10 14.59 -6.20
CA LYS A 39 12.15 13.73 -5.63
C LYS A 39 11.77 12.25 -5.69
N SER A 40 10.50 11.92 -5.50
CA SER A 40 10.02 10.53 -5.56
C SER A 40 10.08 9.96 -6.96
N MET A 41 9.75 10.79 -7.96
CA MET A 41 9.80 10.45 -9.38
C MET A 41 11.23 10.32 -9.90
N GLU A 42 12.19 11.09 -9.35
CA GLU A 42 13.61 10.99 -9.64
C GLU A 42 14.25 9.76 -8.98
N ASP A 43 14.18 9.67 -7.65
CA ASP A 43 14.94 8.69 -6.88
C ASP A 43 14.29 7.30 -6.84
N GLN A 44 12.95 7.22 -6.94
CA GLN A 44 12.16 5.97 -6.84
C GLN A 44 12.41 5.13 -5.56
N GLY A 45 13.12 5.69 -4.58
CA GLY A 45 13.67 4.94 -3.45
C GLY A 45 12.62 4.27 -2.56
N PHE A 46 11.40 4.82 -2.50
CA PHE A 46 10.29 4.18 -1.80
C PHE A 46 9.84 2.89 -2.50
N TRP A 47 9.64 2.93 -3.81
CA TRP A 47 9.22 1.77 -4.59
C TRP A 47 10.33 0.71 -4.66
N GLU A 48 11.58 1.15 -4.76
CA GLU A 48 12.75 0.27 -4.66
C GLU A 48 12.77 -0.49 -3.33
N TYR A 49 12.62 0.23 -2.21
CA TYR A 49 12.62 -0.36 -0.88
C TYR A 49 11.52 -1.42 -0.71
N GLU A 50 10.28 -1.06 -1.07
CA GLU A 50 9.12 -1.95 -0.93
C GLU A 50 9.23 -3.18 -1.85
N TYR A 51 9.71 -3.02 -3.08
CA TYR A 51 9.90 -4.16 -3.98
C TYR A 51 11.02 -5.09 -3.50
N ASN A 52 12.17 -4.54 -3.08
CA ASN A 52 13.29 -5.35 -2.59
C ASN A 52 12.93 -6.10 -1.30
N LYS A 53 12.22 -5.43 -0.37
CA LYS A 53 11.81 -6.02 0.91
C LYS A 53 10.67 -7.02 0.74
N HIS A 54 9.64 -6.72 -0.06
CA HIS A 54 8.41 -7.53 -0.12
C HIS A 54 8.12 -8.13 -1.49
N GLY A 55 8.33 -7.37 -2.57
CA GLY A 55 8.08 -7.80 -3.95
C GLY A 55 8.90 -9.03 -4.37
N THR A 56 10.17 -9.11 -3.95
CA THR A 56 11.04 -10.27 -4.19
C THR A 56 10.48 -11.58 -3.63
N CYS A 57 9.71 -11.54 -2.54
CA CYS A 57 9.06 -12.72 -1.96
C CYS A 57 7.86 -13.22 -2.79
N GLY A 58 7.37 -12.43 -3.75
CA GLY A 58 6.34 -12.82 -4.71
C GLY A 58 6.87 -13.59 -5.93
N GLN A 59 8.18 -13.70 -6.07
CA GLN A 59 8.81 -14.38 -7.21
C GLN A 59 8.76 -15.92 -7.07
N PRO A 60 8.74 -16.65 -8.20
CA PRO A 60 8.72 -16.16 -9.59
C PRO A 60 7.29 -15.85 -10.10
N ARG A 61 6.28 -15.89 -9.23
CA ARG A 61 4.87 -15.77 -9.63
C ARG A 61 4.54 -14.39 -10.20
N TYR A 62 5.12 -13.34 -9.63
CA TYR A 62 4.97 -11.97 -10.10
C TYR A 62 6.35 -11.38 -10.33
N ASN A 63 6.62 -10.90 -11.55
CA ASN A 63 7.76 -10.02 -11.81
C ASN A 63 7.48 -8.60 -11.29
N GLN A 64 8.46 -7.69 -11.41
CA GLN A 64 8.32 -6.32 -10.91
C GLN A 64 7.09 -5.58 -11.47
N GLU A 65 6.91 -5.64 -12.79
CA GLU A 65 5.79 -4.98 -13.46
C GLU A 65 4.45 -5.52 -12.94
N GLN A 66 4.32 -6.84 -12.83
CA GLN A 66 3.12 -7.50 -12.33
C GLN A 66 2.85 -7.19 -10.85
N TYR A 67 3.90 -7.07 -10.03
CA TYR A 67 3.78 -6.68 -8.62
C TYR A 67 3.18 -5.28 -8.48
N PHE A 68 3.70 -4.31 -9.22
CA PHE A 68 3.21 -2.94 -9.19
C PHE A 68 1.81 -2.81 -9.80
N ASN A 69 1.55 -3.48 -10.93
CA ASN A 69 0.22 -3.53 -11.55
C ASN A 69 -0.82 -4.12 -10.60
N LEU A 70 -0.48 -5.21 -9.89
CA LEU A 70 -1.38 -5.80 -8.88
C LEU A 70 -1.64 -4.82 -7.73
N THR A 71 -0.62 -4.10 -7.27
CA THR A 71 -0.81 -3.10 -6.22
C THR A 71 -1.76 -1.98 -6.64
N ILE A 72 -1.57 -1.42 -7.84
CA ILE A 72 -2.45 -0.38 -8.39
C ILE A 72 -3.88 -0.92 -8.53
N MET A 73 -4.06 -2.12 -9.09
CA MET A 73 -5.38 -2.75 -9.21
C MET A 73 -6.08 -2.93 -7.86
N LEU A 74 -5.34 -3.33 -6.81
CA LEU A 74 -5.90 -3.50 -5.47
C LEU A 74 -6.26 -2.16 -4.82
N LYS A 75 -5.45 -1.12 -5.04
CA LYS A 75 -5.72 0.24 -4.56
C LYS A 75 -6.96 0.83 -5.22
N ASP A 76 -7.14 0.63 -6.52
CA ASP A 76 -8.27 1.16 -7.29
C ASP A 76 -9.56 0.36 -7.06
N LYS A 77 -9.45 -0.90 -6.62
CA LYS A 77 -10.61 -1.76 -6.32
C LYS A 77 -11.42 -1.30 -5.09
N PHE A 78 -10.78 -0.64 -4.12
CA PHE A 78 -11.43 -0.29 -2.86
C PHE A 78 -11.28 1.20 -2.55
N ASP A 79 -12.35 1.97 -2.79
CA ASP A 79 -12.46 3.33 -2.27
C ASP A 79 -12.84 3.31 -0.78
N LEU A 80 -11.82 3.15 0.07
CA LEU A 80 -12.01 3.08 1.51
C LEU A 80 -12.52 4.41 2.09
N LEU A 81 -12.15 5.55 1.53
CA LEU A 81 -12.58 6.85 2.04
C LEU A 81 -14.09 7.03 1.84
N THR A 82 -14.58 6.84 0.61
CA THR A 82 -16.02 6.92 0.33
C THR A 82 -16.79 5.84 1.09
N THR A 83 -16.25 4.61 1.19
CA THR A 83 -16.88 3.54 1.97
C THR A 83 -17.07 3.94 3.43
N LEU A 84 -16.05 4.53 4.06
CA LEU A 84 -16.11 5.01 5.44
C LEU A 84 -17.08 6.19 5.58
N GLN A 85 -17.04 7.16 4.66
CA GLN A 85 -17.95 8.31 4.66
C GLN A 85 -19.43 7.90 4.56
N ASN A 86 -19.74 6.92 3.71
CA ASN A 86 -21.10 6.38 3.57
C ASN A 86 -21.62 5.71 4.86
N HIS A 87 -20.71 5.30 5.75
CA HIS A 87 -21.04 4.77 7.08
C HIS A 87 -20.93 5.85 8.19
N GLY A 88 -20.85 7.14 7.81
CA GLY A 88 -20.71 8.26 8.74
C GLY A 88 -19.35 8.35 9.43
N ILE A 89 -18.33 7.65 8.91
CA ILE A 89 -16.96 7.67 9.43
C ILE A 89 -16.14 8.63 8.59
N THR A 90 -15.90 9.83 9.15
CA THR A 90 -15.08 10.86 8.51
C THR A 90 -13.78 11.09 9.30
N PRO A 91 -12.70 11.55 8.63
CA PRO A 91 -11.50 12.00 9.31
C PRO A 91 -11.85 13.04 10.40
N GLY A 92 -11.24 12.91 11.58
CA GLY A 92 -11.53 13.76 12.74
C GLY A 92 -12.64 13.26 13.67
N SER A 93 -13.40 12.22 13.28
CA SER A 93 -14.39 11.59 14.17
C SER A 93 -13.81 10.41 14.96
N THR A 94 -14.24 10.25 16.22
CA THR A 94 -13.89 9.09 17.05
C THR A 94 -14.85 7.93 16.75
N ARG A 95 -14.31 6.77 16.36
CA ARG A 95 -15.07 5.55 16.06
C ARG A 95 -14.42 4.34 16.68
N THR A 96 -15.22 3.32 16.96
CA THR A 96 -14.69 2.03 17.45
C THR A 96 -14.03 1.26 16.30
N ILE A 97 -13.03 0.44 16.64
CA ILE A 97 -12.38 -0.49 15.70
C ILE A 97 -13.40 -1.38 14.99
N LYS A 98 -14.44 -1.83 15.70
CA LYS A 98 -15.52 -2.63 15.13
C LYS A 98 -16.32 -1.86 14.08
N GLN A 99 -16.65 -0.59 14.32
CA GLN A 99 -17.37 0.23 13.34
C GLN A 99 -16.57 0.42 12.06
N ILE A 100 -15.28 0.74 12.18
CA ILE A 100 -14.38 0.91 11.03
C ILE A 100 -14.24 -0.42 10.27
N GLY A 101 -13.98 -1.51 10.98
CA GLY A 101 -13.79 -2.82 10.37
C GLY A 101 -15.05 -3.34 9.67
N ASN A 102 -16.21 -3.19 10.30
CA ASN A 102 -17.49 -3.59 9.69
C ASN A 102 -17.79 -2.78 8.42
N ALA A 103 -17.51 -1.48 8.40
CA ALA A 103 -17.73 -0.64 7.22
C ALA A 103 -16.86 -1.12 6.04
N ILE A 104 -15.58 -1.39 6.29
CA ILE A 104 -14.64 -1.90 5.26
C ILE A 104 -15.03 -3.31 4.81
N GLU A 105 -15.47 -4.18 5.73
CA GLU A 105 -15.90 -5.55 5.42
C GLU A 105 -17.05 -5.60 4.41
N THR A 106 -17.89 -4.56 4.33
CA THR A 106 -18.97 -4.48 3.32
C THR A 106 -18.46 -4.55 1.88
N VAL A 107 -17.27 -4.00 1.62
CA VAL A 107 -16.64 -3.97 0.29
C VAL A 107 -15.56 -5.03 0.11
N THR A 108 -14.80 -5.35 1.16
CA THR A 108 -13.73 -6.38 1.10
C THR A 108 -14.23 -7.80 1.30
N LYS A 109 -15.46 -7.99 1.83
CA LYS A 109 -16.09 -9.26 2.22
C LYS A 109 -15.37 -10.03 3.34
N VAL A 110 -14.34 -9.42 3.92
CA VAL A 110 -13.57 -9.97 5.04
C VAL A 110 -13.19 -8.83 5.98
N PHE A 111 -13.37 -9.04 7.28
CA PHE A 111 -12.94 -8.09 8.30
C PHE A 111 -11.44 -7.75 8.16
N PRO A 112 -11.09 -6.45 7.98
CA PRO A 112 -9.71 -6.05 7.71
C PRO A 112 -8.81 -6.14 8.95
N SER A 113 -7.51 -6.26 8.72
CA SER A 113 -6.51 -6.09 9.77
C SER A 113 -6.22 -4.60 9.97
N LEU A 114 -6.85 -3.99 10.98
CA LEU A 114 -6.67 -2.58 11.30
C LEU A 114 -5.37 -2.35 12.10
N LYS A 115 -4.49 -1.47 11.61
CA LYS A 115 -3.30 -0.98 12.32
C LYS A 115 -3.58 0.42 12.87
N CYS A 116 -3.36 0.64 14.17
CA CYS A 116 -3.50 1.96 14.80
C CYS A 116 -2.15 2.45 15.29
N ILE A 117 -1.92 3.75 15.17
CA ILE A 117 -0.71 4.42 15.63
C ILE A 117 -1.11 5.42 16.71
N PRO A 118 -0.60 5.30 17.95
CA PRO A 118 -0.80 6.33 18.95
C PRO A 118 0.03 7.56 18.59
N GLY A 119 -0.64 8.69 18.32
CA GLY A 119 0.01 9.98 18.08
C GLY A 119 0.99 9.97 16.90
N SER A 120 2.29 10.07 17.22
CA SER A 120 3.41 10.29 16.29
C SER A 120 4.26 9.03 16.03
N GLY A 121 3.65 7.86 15.94
CA GLY A 121 4.37 6.65 15.54
C GLY A 121 4.56 6.55 14.03
N ASN A 122 5.57 5.81 13.60
CA ASN A 122 5.79 5.52 12.18
C ASN A 122 4.97 4.29 11.77
N MET A 123 4.32 4.34 10.61
CA MET A 123 3.73 3.16 9.98
C MET A 123 4.78 2.49 9.11
N GLU A 124 5.22 1.28 9.47
CA GLU A 124 5.87 0.41 8.49
C GLU A 124 4.80 -0.29 7.65
N LEU A 125 4.98 -0.23 6.33
CA LEU A 125 4.23 -1.02 5.36
C LEU A 125 4.68 -2.49 5.42
#